data_AF-A0A1T4JVK7-F1
#
_entry.id   AF-A0A1T4JVK7-F1
#
_cell.length_a   1.000
_cell.length_b   1.000
_cell.length_c   1.000
_cell.angle_alpha   90.00
_cell.angle_beta   90.00
_cell.angle_gamma   90.00
#
_symmetry.space_group_name_H-M   'P 1'
#
loop_
_entity.id
_entity.type
_entity.pdbx_description
1 polymer ?
#
loop_
_entity_poly.entity_id
_entity_poly.type
_entity_poly.pdbx_seq_one_letter_code
_entity_poly.pdbx_strand_id
1 'polypeptide(L)'
;MEYSSEQLIILSAQERNILPVTSACNFNCLFCSHQYNPAGIEVFNCGHRTLEQIKGISDFLNPEQKIVIGESITRIIEGEPFSNPNIIQILTYLRKRFPQTVIQITTNGSYLDLDKIKLIDNLDLIELNLSLNSANPVLRKRLMADKSGEIVLEGVRNLAKFKIPYHGSIVAMPMISNWDDIEEAIKFLDDNQAKTVRIFLPGYTKLTPAKLQFDLNLWTDLIDYIDQLNQKYKVPITVEPPLIQDLNVNLQGVITDSSAANAGLRKGDQILSINQTEVKTRVEAFNRLLKSGFPEIKYERDGEIKETELNKQANESSGIVLDYDISLSRLNKVKEIITKSSANKVLIFTSKLAKNVVDLGIDEFLDGILAEVDIKVISVKNRYFGGSIMAAGLLVVDDFLVAFNGNVSEIKSADLILLPENPFNNWGYDLVGKHYENLEEVVNCLVTLV
;
A
#
# COMPACT_ATOMS: atom_id res chain seq x y z
N MET A 1 -8.84 -23.96 -12.51
CA MET A 1 -7.41 -24.35 -12.66
C MET A 1 -6.81 -24.44 -11.26
N GLU A 2 -6.19 -25.56 -10.90
CA GLU A 2 -5.40 -25.65 -9.65
C GLU A 2 -4.00 -25.10 -9.93
N TYR A 3 -3.76 -23.83 -9.57
CA TYR A 3 -2.40 -23.28 -9.51
C TYR A 3 -1.82 -23.53 -8.10
N SER A 4 -0.53 -23.86 -8.02
CA SER A 4 0.12 -24.17 -6.75
C SER A 4 0.53 -22.91 -6.00
N SER A 5 0.71 -23.03 -4.68
CA SER A 5 1.28 -21.95 -3.85
C SER A 5 2.66 -21.51 -4.34
N GLU A 6 3.44 -22.42 -4.94
CA GLU A 6 4.75 -22.12 -5.50
C GLU A 6 4.65 -21.22 -6.74
N GLN A 7 3.68 -21.47 -7.61
CA GLN A 7 3.45 -20.62 -8.78
C GLN A 7 3.10 -19.19 -8.37
N LEU A 8 2.25 -19.03 -7.35
CA LEU A 8 1.93 -17.69 -6.81
C LEU A 8 3.16 -16.99 -6.22
N ILE A 9 4.04 -17.72 -5.54
CA ILE A 9 5.26 -17.15 -4.96
C ILE A 9 6.21 -16.67 -6.06
N ILE A 10 6.40 -17.48 -7.10
CA ILE A 10 7.21 -17.10 -8.25
C ILE A 10 6.62 -15.88 -8.96
N LEU A 11 5.30 -15.83 -9.18
CA LEU A 11 4.62 -14.66 -9.76
C LEU A 11 4.76 -13.42 -8.87
N SER A 12 4.65 -13.57 -7.55
CA SER A 12 4.86 -12.48 -6.60
C SER A 12 6.28 -11.89 -6.71
N ALA A 13 7.29 -12.74 -6.85
CA ALA A 13 8.67 -12.32 -7.06
C ALA A 13 8.86 -11.65 -8.43
N GLN A 14 8.31 -12.23 -9.49
CA GLN A 14 8.49 -11.76 -10.86
C GLN A 14 7.77 -10.44 -11.15
N GLU A 15 6.54 -10.28 -10.67
CA GLU A 15 5.69 -9.13 -11.02
C GLU A 15 5.83 -7.97 -10.03
N ARG A 16 6.19 -8.27 -8.78
CA ARG A 16 6.16 -7.29 -7.68
C ARG A 16 7.43 -7.22 -6.86
N ASN A 17 8.41 -8.08 -7.16
CA ASN A 17 9.66 -8.20 -6.41
C ASN A 17 9.46 -8.48 -4.91
N ILE A 18 8.33 -9.12 -4.57
CA ILE A 18 7.99 -9.54 -3.21
C ILE A 18 8.42 -10.98 -3.03
N LEU A 19 9.19 -11.24 -1.97
CA LEU A 19 9.74 -12.53 -1.61
C LEU A 19 9.13 -13.03 -0.30
N PRO A 20 8.08 -13.87 -0.35
CA PRO A 20 7.51 -14.49 0.84
C PRO A 20 8.52 -15.42 1.51
N VAL A 21 8.94 -15.08 2.73
CA VAL A 21 9.92 -15.86 3.50
C VAL A 21 9.23 -16.77 4.52
N THR A 22 8.09 -16.35 5.07
CA THR A 22 7.33 -17.18 6.00
C THR A 22 5.88 -16.74 6.17
N SER A 23 5.00 -17.69 6.46
CA SER A 23 3.63 -17.45 6.94
C SER A 23 3.49 -17.53 8.46
N ALA A 24 4.58 -17.82 9.20
CA ALA A 24 4.53 -17.94 10.65
C ALA A 24 4.62 -16.57 11.31
N CYS A 25 3.69 -16.26 12.21
CA CYS A 25 3.70 -15.04 13.00
C CYS A 25 3.68 -15.38 14.49
N ASN A 26 4.49 -14.67 15.28
CA ASN A 26 4.62 -14.85 16.72
C ASN A 26 3.61 -14.01 17.53
N PHE A 27 2.80 -13.19 16.86
CA PHE A 27 1.79 -12.31 17.48
C PHE A 27 0.37 -12.66 17.07
N ASN A 28 -0.60 -12.13 17.83
CA ASN A 28 -2.02 -12.35 17.62
C ASN A 28 -2.78 -11.02 17.70
N CYS A 29 -2.45 -10.11 16.78
CA CYS A 29 -2.97 -8.74 16.79
C CYS A 29 -4.48 -8.67 16.60
N LEU A 30 -5.14 -7.77 17.34
CA LEU A 30 -6.60 -7.57 17.28
C LEU A 30 -7.10 -7.12 15.91
N PHE A 31 -6.24 -6.43 15.15
CA PHE A 31 -6.50 -5.90 13.80
C PHE A 31 -5.86 -6.73 12.69
N CYS A 32 -5.39 -7.95 12.99
CA CYS A 32 -4.74 -8.80 11.99
C CYS A 32 -5.72 -9.15 10.86
N SER A 33 -5.31 -8.90 9.61
CA SER A 33 -6.10 -9.20 8.40
C SER A 33 -6.32 -10.70 8.15
N HIS A 34 -5.60 -11.58 8.86
CA HIS A 34 -5.79 -13.02 8.79
C HIS A 34 -6.89 -13.54 9.75
N GLN A 35 -7.43 -12.69 10.63
CA GLN A 35 -8.53 -13.05 11.52
C GLN A 35 -9.89 -12.64 10.96
N TYR A 36 -10.94 -13.36 11.38
CA TYR A 36 -12.34 -13.05 11.07
C TYR A 36 -12.66 -12.99 9.57
N ASN A 37 -11.89 -13.70 8.74
CA ASN A 37 -12.16 -13.81 7.32
C ASN A 37 -13.38 -14.72 7.05
N PRO A 38 -14.28 -14.35 6.11
CA PRO A 38 -15.35 -15.24 5.66
C PRO A 38 -14.85 -16.60 5.18
N ALA A 39 -15.64 -17.65 5.40
CA ALA A 39 -15.32 -18.99 4.92
C ALA A 39 -15.33 -19.04 3.38
N GLY A 40 -14.42 -19.81 2.79
CA GLY A 40 -14.31 -19.98 1.33
C GLY A 40 -13.26 -19.11 0.65
N ILE A 41 -12.54 -18.26 1.41
CA ILE A 41 -11.40 -17.52 0.88
C ILE A 41 -10.22 -18.48 0.64
N GLU A 42 -9.66 -18.44 -0.57
CA GLU A 42 -8.45 -19.16 -0.94
C GLU A 42 -7.20 -18.38 -0.51
N VAL A 43 -6.54 -18.88 0.53
CA VAL A 43 -5.24 -18.40 1.01
C VAL A 43 -4.24 -19.53 1.12
N PHE A 44 -2.96 -19.21 0.92
CA PHE A 44 -1.87 -20.17 0.92
C PHE A 44 -0.91 -19.90 2.07
N ASN A 45 -0.62 -20.94 2.84
CA ASN A 45 0.41 -20.91 3.86
C ASN A 45 1.69 -21.54 3.31
N CYS A 46 2.79 -20.82 3.36
CA CYS A 46 4.08 -21.24 2.81
C CYS A 46 5.05 -21.75 3.90
N GLY A 47 4.61 -21.81 5.17
CA GLY A 47 5.42 -22.27 6.30
C GLY A 47 6.64 -21.40 6.56
N HIS A 48 7.76 -22.00 6.95
CA HIS A 48 9.08 -21.36 6.89
C HIS A 48 9.79 -21.83 5.63
N ARG A 49 10.21 -20.90 4.77
CA ARG A 49 10.97 -21.24 3.58
C ARG A 49 12.42 -21.55 3.92
N THR A 50 12.95 -22.60 3.31
CA THR A 50 14.37 -22.97 3.42
C THR A 50 15.22 -22.05 2.55
N LEU A 51 16.52 -21.99 2.83
CA LEU A 51 17.47 -21.26 1.98
C LEU A 51 17.46 -21.76 0.52
N GLU A 52 17.26 -23.06 0.30
CA GLU A 52 17.22 -23.65 -1.05
C GLU A 52 16.00 -23.17 -1.86
N GLN A 53 14.83 -23.12 -1.22
CA GLN A 53 13.62 -22.59 -1.85
C GLN A 53 13.81 -21.11 -2.21
N ILE A 54 14.38 -20.32 -1.29
CA ILE A 54 14.65 -18.89 -1.55
C ILE A 54 15.63 -18.70 -2.71
N LYS A 55 16.68 -19.53 -2.82
CA LYS A 55 17.60 -19.49 -3.96
C LYS A 55 16.85 -19.66 -5.29
N GLY A 56 15.96 -20.65 -5.39
CA GLY A 56 15.17 -20.87 -6.60
C GLY A 56 14.24 -19.70 -6.94
N ILE A 57 13.58 -19.10 -5.95
CA ILE A 57 12.69 -17.94 -6.16
C ILE A 57 13.49 -16.69 -6.55
N SER A 58 14.70 -16.53 -6.00
CA SER A 58 15.54 -15.36 -6.26
C SER A 58 16.02 -15.22 -7.71
N ASP A 59 15.87 -16.26 -8.55
CA ASP A 59 16.14 -16.17 -9.98
C ASP A 59 15.10 -15.32 -10.73
N PHE A 60 13.94 -15.08 -10.12
CA PHE A 60 12.83 -14.30 -10.69
C PHE A 60 12.76 -12.85 -10.18
N LEU A 61 13.66 -12.46 -9.26
CA LEU A 61 13.69 -11.09 -8.72
C LEU A 61 14.38 -10.13 -9.68
N ASN A 62 13.88 -8.89 -9.73
CA ASN A 62 14.47 -7.79 -10.48
C ASN A 62 15.44 -6.99 -9.57
N PRO A 63 16.76 -6.96 -9.87
CA PRO A 63 17.74 -6.24 -9.06
C PRO A 63 17.58 -4.70 -9.09
N GLU A 64 16.86 -4.16 -10.07
CA GLU A 64 16.60 -2.71 -10.19
C GLU A 64 15.46 -2.22 -9.29
N GLN A 65 14.72 -3.15 -8.66
CA GLN A 65 13.62 -2.86 -7.76
C GLN A 65 13.96 -3.31 -6.34
N LYS A 66 13.38 -2.66 -5.33
CA LYS A 66 13.52 -3.09 -3.93
C LYS A 66 13.01 -4.53 -3.77
N ILE A 67 13.75 -5.39 -3.09
CA ILE A 67 13.25 -6.73 -2.70
C ILE A 67 12.42 -6.56 -1.44
N VAL A 68 11.13 -6.90 -1.49
CA VAL A 68 10.20 -6.70 -0.37
C VAL A 68 9.95 -8.04 0.32
N ILE A 69 10.05 -8.06 1.66
CA ILE A 69 9.82 -9.25 2.49
C ILE A 69 8.81 -8.89 3.59
N GLY A 70 7.78 -9.72 3.80
CA GLY A 70 6.79 -9.51 4.87
C GLY A 70 5.57 -8.69 4.46
N GLU A 71 5.23 -8.62 3.16
CA GLU A 71 4.08 -7.84 2.66
C GLU A 71 3.08 -8.71 1.86
N SER A 72 1.90 -8.95 2.44
CA SER A 72 0.83 -9.71 1.79
C SER A 72 0.10 -8.89 0.71
N ILE A 73 0.61 -8.88 -0.52
CA ILE A 73 -0.09 -8.33 -1.69
C ILE A 73 -0.75 -9.44 -2.55
N THR A 74 -0.54 -10.70 -2.20
CA THR A 74 -1.09 -11.88 -2.89
C THR A 74 -1.95 -12.73 -1.96
N ARG A 75 -2.43 -13.89 -2.43
CA ARG A 75 -3.14 -14.88 -1.59
C ARG A 75 -2.23 -15.60 -0.58
N ILE A 76 -0.96 -15.23 -0.52
CA ILE A 76 0.02 -15.85 0.36
C ILE A 76 -0.05 -15.17 1.72
N ILE A 77 -0.28 -15.97 2.76
CA ILE A 77 -0.22 -15.51 4.14
C ILE A 77 1.24 -15.17 4.44
N GLU A 78 1.52 -13.94 4.87
CA GLU A 78 2.83 -13.59 5.41
C GLU A 78 2.78 -13.50 6.93
N GLY A 79 3.94 -13.70 7.55
CA GLY A 79 4.11 -13.67 8.99
C GLY A 79 5.20 -12.70 9.41
N GLU A 80 5.88 -13.00 10.50
CA GLU A 80 7.04 -12.23 10.97
C GLU A 80 8.31 -12.77 10.30
N PRO A 81 8.96 -12.04 9.37
CA PRO A 81 10.11 -12.56 8.62
C PRO A 81 11.24 -13.05 9.51
N PHE A 82 11.52 -12.36 10.62
CA PHE A 82 12.60 -12.74 11.54
C PHE A 82 12.29 -13.99 12.38
N SER A 83 11.06 -14.51 12.33
CA SER A 83 10.73 -15.81 12.92
C SER A 83 11.25 -17.00 12.10
N ASN A 84 11.60 -16.79 10.83
CA ASN A 84 12.16 -17.87 10.01
C ASN A 84 13.56 -18.26 10.52
N PRO A 85 13.81 -19.53 10.89
CA PRO A 85 15.10 -19.96 11.44
C PRO A 85 16.28 -19.77 10.48
N ASN A 86 16.03 -19.63 9.18
CA ASN A 86 17.05 -19.41 8.16
C ASN A 86 17.21 -17.92 7.79
N ILE A 87 16.53 -16.99 8.46
CA ILE A 87 16.48 -15.57 8.06
C ILE A 87 17.87 -14.95 7.88
N ILE A 88 18.80 -15.23 8.78
CA ILE A 88 20.18 -14.71 8.71
C ILE A 88 20.89 -15.22 7.44
N GLN A 89 20.74 -16.51 7.14
CA GLN A 89 21.35 -17.12 5.95
C GLN A 89 20.69 -16.59 4.66
N ILE A 90 19.37 -16.38 4.70
CA ILE A 90 18.60 -15.81 3.60
C ILE A 90 19.07 -14.39 3.30
N LEU A 91 19.10 -13.50 4.30
CA LEU A 91 19.52 -12.11 4.11
C LEU A 91 20.98 -12.02 3.66
N THR A 92 21.87 -12.84 4.23
CA THR A 92 23.28 -12.92 3.80
C THR A 92 23.40 -13.35 2.34
N TYR A 93 22.60 -14.34 1.93
CA TYR A 93 22.56 -14.79 0.54
C TYR A 93 22.03 -13.71 -0.41
N LEU A 94 20.91 -13.07 -0.05
CA LEU A 94 20.30 -12.02 -0.86
C LEU A 94 21.24 -10.83 -1.03
N ARG A 95 21.88 -10.34 0.05
CA ARG A 95 22.86 -9.26 -0.06
C ARG A 95 24.04 -9.65 -0.94
N LYS A 96 24.56 -10.88 -0.84
CA LYS A 96 25.65 -11.35 -1.72
C LYS A 96 25.22 -11.38 -3.19
N ARG A 97 24.00 -11.80 -3.47
CA ARG A 97 23.46 -11.93 -4.83
C ARG A 97 23.07 -10.57 -5.43
N PHE A 98 22.54 -9.68 -4.61
CA PHE A 98 21.99 -8.38 -4.99
C PHE A 98 22.69 -7.26 -4.22
N PRO A 99 24.00 -7.01 -4.48
CA PRO A 99 24.82 -6.14 -3.63
C PRO A 99 24.33 -4.70 -3.56
N GLN A 100 23.70 -4.20 -4.63
CA GLN A 100 23.23 -2.80 -4.75
C GLN A 100 21.72 -2.65 -4.57
N THR A 101 21.00 -3.75 -4.36
CA THR A 101 19.54 -3.72 -4.27
C THR A 101 19.13 -3.50 -2.81
N VAL A 102 18.20 -2.60 -2.58
CA VAL A 102 17.62 -2.39 -1.25
C VAL A 102 16.72 -3.58 -0.90
N ILE A 103 16.87 -4.11 0.30
CA ILE A 103 15.98 -5.15 0.84
C ILE A 103 15.10 -4.49 1.90
N GLN A 104 13.81 -4.42 1.64
CA GLN A 104 12.81 -3.88 2.54
C GLN A 104 12.15 -5.02 3.33
N ILE A 105 12.10 -4.91 4.65
CA ILE A 105 11.55 -5.94 5.52
C ILE A 105 10.48 -5.34 6.43
N THR A 106 9.27 -5.87 6.32
CA THR A 106 8.18 -5.54 7.25
C THR A 106 8.25 -6.44 8.48
N THR A 107 8.34 -5.85 9.67
CA THR A 107 8.51 -6.57 10.93
C THR A 107 7.69 -5.94 12.04
N ASN A 108 7.27 -6.76 13.00
CA ASN A 108 6.67 -6.33 14.24
C ASN A 108 7.72 -5.91 15.31
N GLY A 109 9.01 -6.13 15.03
CA GLY A 109 10.13 -5.69 15.84
C GLY A 109 10.54 -6.63 17.00
N SER A 110 9.82 -7.72 17.25
CA SER A 110 10.07 -8.60 18.41
C SER A 110 11.42 -9.30 18.41
N TYR A 111 12.07 -9.38 17.25
CA TYR A 111 13.37 -10.03 17.05
C TYR A 111 14.52 -9.03 16.87
N LEU A 112 14.26 -7.72 16.94
CA LEU A 112 15.27 -6.66 16.75
C LEU A 112 16.09 -6.41 18.02
N ASP A 113 16.71 -7.45 18.56
CA ASP A 113 17.73 -7.28 19.59
C ASP A 113 19.02 -6.69 19.01
N LEU A 114 19.97 -6.34 19.89
CA LEU A 114 21.22 -5.70 19.50
C LEU A 114 22.05 -6.53 18.50
N ASP A 115 22.02 -7.86 18.59
CA ASP A 115 22.78 -8.72 17.67
C ASP A 115 22.14 -8.73 16.29
N LYS A 116 20.80 -8.73 16.20
CA LYS A 116 20.10 -8.62 14.91
C LYS A 116 20.30 -7.24 14.29
N ILE A 117 20.29 -6.19 15.10
CA ILE A 117 20.55 -4.82 14.63
C ILE A 117 21.96 -4.71 14.05
N LYS A 118 22.99 -5.23 14.74
CA LYS A 118 24.36 -5.27 14.21
C LYS A 118 24.47 -6.10 12.93
N LEU A 119 23.73 -7.20 12.82
CA LEU A 119 23.68 -7.99 11.60
C LEU A 119 23.09 -7.17 10.45
N ILE A 120 21.97 -6.50 10.68
CA ILE A 120 21.30 -5.66 9.67
C ILE A 120 22.22 -4.52 9.22
N ASP A 121 22.86 -3.83 10.17
CA ASP A 121 23.84 -2.77 9.91
C ASP A 121 25.00 -3.26 9.02
N ASN A 122 25.56 -4.44 9.33
CA ASN A 122 26.65 -5.03 8.55
C ASN A 122 26.24 -5.47 7.13
N LEU A 123 24.95 -5.70 6.87
CA LEU A 123 24.49 -6.09 5.54
C LEU A 123 24.38 -4.89 4.60
N ASP A 124 24.25 -3.67 5.12
CA ASP A 124 23.98 -2.43 4.38
C ASP A 124 22.69 -2.51 3.52
N LEU A 125 22.17 -1.36 3.08
CA LEU A 125 21.01 -1.23 2.19
C LEU A 125 19.78 -2.07 2.63
N ILE A 126 19.56 -2.19 3.95
CA ILE A 126 18.35 -2.75 4.53
C ILE A 126 17.46 -1.59 5.00
N GLU A 127 16.18 -1.65 4.63
CA GLU A 127 15.15 -0.71 5.07
C GLU A 127 14.06 -1.49 5.82
N LEU A 128 13.57 -0.96 6.95
CA LEU A 128 12.56 -1.64 7.75
C LEU A 128 11.21 -0.91 7.72
N ASN A 129 10.12 -1.66 7.57
CA ASN A 129 8.76 -1.21 7.88
C ASN A 129 8.36 -1.79 9.24
N LEU A 130 8.43 -0.98 10.30
CA LEU A 130 8.20 -1.40 11.67
C LEU A 130 6.75 -1.18 12.10
N SER A 131 6.05 -2.28 12.40
CA SER A 131 4.70 -2.25 12.98
C SER A 131 4.73 -2.01 14.49
N LEU A 132 4.87 -0.74 14.88
CA LEU A 132 4.96 -0.33 16.29
C LEU A 132 3.60 -0.36 17.00
N ASN A 133 2.54 0.20 16.41
CA ASN A 133 1.17 0.27 16.94
C ASN A 133 0.95 0.94 18.32
N SER A 134 1.89 0.84 19.27
CA SER A 134 1.86 1.51 20.57
C SER A 134 3.29 1.53 21.13
N ALA A 135 3.69 2.66 21.72
CA ALA A 135 4.94 2.80 22.47
C ALA A 135 4.76 2.48 23.97
N ASN A 136 3.58 2.02 24.37
CA ASN A 136 3.27 1.61 25.74
C ASN A 136 3.22 0.06 25.81
N PRO A 137 4.13 -0.60 26.53
CA PRO A 137 4.19 -2.08 26.59
C PRO A 137 2.89 -2.75 27.04
N VAL A 138 2.11 -2.10 27.91
CA VAL A 138 0.81 -2.63 28.38
C VAL A 138 -0.23 -2.58 27.26
N LEU A 139 -0.32 -1.46 26.55
CA LEU A 139 -1.26 -1.29 25.44
C LEU A 139 -0.84 -2.11 24.22
N ARG A 140 0.46 -2.18 23.93
CA ARG A 140 1.03 -3.06 22.91
C ARG A 140 0.70 -4.54 23.18
N LYS A 141 0.80 -5.00 24.43
CA LYS A 141 0.34 -6.33 24.82
C LYS A 141 -1.15 -6.53 24.55
N ARG A 142 -1.98 -5.52 24.79
CA ARG A 142 -3.42 -5.57 24.54
C ARG A 142 -3.75 -5.62 23.05
N LEU A 143 -3.06 -4.82 22.23
CA LEU A 143 -3.29 -4.69 20.80
C LEU A 143 -2.71 -5.85 19.98
N MET A 144 -1.50 -6.30 20.33
CA MET A 144 -0.69 -7.22 19.53
C MET A 144 -0.46 -8.60 20.18
N ALA A 145 -0.88 -8.77 21.44
CA ALA A 145 -0.49 -9.90 22.29
C ALA A 145 1.02 -9.99 22.57
N ASP A 146 1.75 -8.88 22.38
CA ASP A 146 3.19 -8.80 22.63
C ASP A 146 3.51 -8.72 24.13
N LYS A 147 4.21 -9.70 24.66
CA LYS A 147 4.62 -9.74 26.07
C LYS A 147 5.97 -9.08 26.34
N SER A 148 6.69 -8.70 25.29
CA SER A 148 8.07 -8.24 25.33
C SER A 148 8.22 -6.85 24.71
N GLY A 149 7.20 -6.00 24.82
CA GLY A 149 7.17 -4.67 24.20
C GLY A 149 8.39 -3.81 24.54
N GLU A 150 8.93 -3.91 25.76
CA GLU A 150 10.15 -3.20 26.17
C GLU A 150 11.38 -3.52 25.30
N ILE A 151 11.53 -4.79 24.89
CA ILE A 151 12.63 -5.22 24.01
C ILE A 151 12.47 -4.57 22.63
N VAL A 152 11.23 -4.45 22.15
CA VAL A 152 10.94 -3.79 20.87
C VAL A 152 11.32 -2.31 20.93
N LEU A 153 10.92 -1.61 21.99
CA LEU A 153 11.24 -0.18 22.15
C LEU A 153 12.75 0.05 22.22
N GLU A 154 13.48 -0.80 22.95
CA GLU A 154 14.95 -0.75 22.97
C GLU A 154 15.54 -1.07 21.58
N GLY A 155 14.96 -2.01 20.84
CA GLY A 155 15.30 -2.27 19.45
C GLY A 155 15.17 -1.01 18.57
N VAL A 156 14.07 -0.28 18.68
CA VAL A 156 13.86 0.99 17.94
C VAL A 156 14.89 2.05 18.30
N ARG A 157 15.22 2.22 19.58
CA ARG A 157 16.29 3.13 20.02
C ARG A 157 17.64 2.75 19.39
N ASN A 158 17.91 1.44 19.30
CA ASN A 158 19.10 0.95 18.64
C ASN A 158 19.06 1.16 17.11
N LEU A 159 17.93 1.03 16.42
CA LEU A 159 17.83 1.40 15.01
C LEU A 159 18.28 2.85 14.78
N ALA A 160 17.81 3.79 15.61
CA ALA A 160 18.22 5.19 15.55
C ALA A 160 19.72 5.38 15.82
N LYS A 161 20.25 4.71 16.85
CA LYS A 161 21.66 4.77 17.23
C LYS A 161 22.60 4.28 16.12
N PHE A 162 22.23 3.20 15.44
CA PHE A 162 22.98 2.63 14.31
C PHE A 162 22.61 3.29 12.96
N LYS A 163 21.68 4.25 12.96
CA LYS A 163 21.19 4.95 11.74
C LYS A 163 20.63 4.01 10.67
N ILE A 164 20.03 2.90 11.09
CA ILE A 164 19.35 1.97 10.17
C ILE A 164 18.05 2.65 9.71
N PRO A 165 17.80 2.79 8.39
CA PRO A 165 16.61 3.47 7.90
C PRO A 165 15.36 2.61 8.16
N TYR A 166 14.34 3.24 8.74
CA TYR A 166 13.06 2.57 9.00
C TYR A 166 11.88 3.53 8.92
N HIS A 167 10.71 2.97 8.62
CA HIS A 167 9.41 3.61 8.63
C HIS A 167 8.56 2.98 9.73
N GLY A 168 7.79 3.79 10.45
CA GLY A 168 6.87 3.31 11.47
C GLY A 168 5.47 3.09 10.93
N SER A 169 4.74 2.12 11.45
CA SER A 169 3.31 1.97 11.21
C SER A 169 2.50 1.72 12.48
N ILE A 170 1.28 2.27 12.48
CA ILE A 170 0.30 2.15 13.55
C ILE A 170 -1.07 1.89 12.93
N VAL A 171 -1.78 0.86 13.39
CA VAL A 171 -3.21 0.68 13.11
C VAL A 171 -3.99 1.41 14.20
N ALA A 172 -4.74 2.44 13.81
CA ALA A 172 -5.42 3.34 14.74
C ALA A 172 -6.59 2.65 15.44
N MET A 173 -6.39 2.20 16.69
CA MET A 173 -7.42 1.56 17.51
C MET A 173 -7.79 2.40 18.74
N PRO A 174 -8.23 3.68 18.59
CA PRO A 174 -8.46 4.58 19.71
C PRO A 174 -9.58 4.09 20.65
N MET A 175 -10.51 3.26 20.17
CA MET A 175 -11.51 2.61 21.02
C MET A 175 -10.92 1.59 22.02
N ILE A 176 -9.67 1.16 21.81
CA ILE A 176 -8.96 0.21 22.68
C ILE A 176 -7.81 0.89 23.44
N SER A 177 -7.03 1.73 22.77
CA SER A 177 -5.81 2.35 23.33
C SER A 177 -5.90 3.86 23.59
N ASN A 178 -6.98 4.52 23.16
CA ASN A 178 -7.16 5.97 23.15
C ASN A 178 -6.27 6.72 22.14
N TRP A 179 -6.64 7.96 21.83
CA TRP A 179 -5.90 8.83 20.91
C TRP A 179 -4.51 9.18 21.43
N ASP A 180 -4.37 9.40 22.74
CA ASP A 180 -3.09 9.72 23.37
C ASP A 180 -2.01 8.65 23.13
N ASP A 181 -2.37 7.36 23.09
CA ASP A 181 -1.42 6.27 22.80
C ASP A 181 -0.91 6.30 21.35
N ILE A 182 -1.75 6.73 20.40
CA ILE A 182 -1.37 6.90 19.00
C ILE A 182 -0.34 8.03 18.89
N GLU A 183 -0.59 9.16 19.56
CA GLU A 183 0.34 10.29 19.58
C GLU A 183 1.64 9.96 20.33
N GLU A 184 1.58 9.24 21.45
CA GLU A 184 2.77 8.75 22.16
C GLU A 184 3.62 7.86 21.25
N ALA A 185 3.00 6.97 20.46
CA ALA A 185 3.71 6.13 19.50
C ALA A 185 4.32 6.94 18.35
N ILE A 186 3.60 7.93 17.81
CA ILE A 186 4.13 8.85 16.79
C ILE A 186 5.32 9.64 17.34
N LYS A 187 5.18 10.21 18.54
CA LYS A 187 6.25 10.93 19.22
C LYS A 187 7.47 10.04 19.40
N PHE A 188 7.29 8.80 19.84
CA PHE A 188 8.37 7.85 20.02
C PHE A 188 9.10 7.56 18.69
N LEU A 189 8.37 7.41 17.58
CA LEU A 189 8.95 7.22 16.26
C LEU A 189 9.71 8.47 15.77
N ASP A 190 9.15 9.66 15.98
CA ASP A 190 9.80 10.95 15.65
C ASP A 190 11.10 11.14 16.45
N ASP A 191 11.05 10.95 17.78
CA ASP A 191 12.21 11.05 18.68
C ASP A 191 13.34 10.07 18.29
N ASN A 192 12.98 8.92 17.69
CA ASN A 192 13.91 7.89 17.25
C ASN A 192 14.16 7.90 15.73
N GLN A 193 13.94 9.02 15.05
CA GLN A 193 14.38 9.25 13.67
C GLN A 193 13.74 8.31 12.63
N ALA A 194 12.49 7.89 12.84
CA ALA A 194 11.71 7.24 11.78
C ALA A 194 11.63 8.14 10.54
N LYS A 195 11.70 7.54 9.34
CA LYS A 195 11.67 8.28 8.07
C LYS A 195 10.28 8.78 7.73
N THR A 196 9.25 7.96 7.98
CA THR A 196 7.84 8.34 7.94
C THR A 196 7.05 7.54 8.98
N VAL A 197 5.84 7.97 9.29
CA VAL A 197 4.87 7.19 10.06
C VAL A 197 3.58 7.02 9.27
N ARG A 198 3.17 5.78 9.02
CA ARG A 198 1.89 5.45 8.36
C ARG A 198 0.85 5.05 9.39
N ILE A 199 -0.26 5.77 9.43
CA ILE A 199 -1.39 5.48 10.30
C ILE A 199 -2.49 4.83 9.49
N PHE A 200 -2.74 3.56 9.74
CA PHE A 200 -3.77 2.79 9.05
C PHE A 200 -5.11 2.95 9.77
N LEU A 201 -6.15 3.32 9.01
CA LEU A 201 -7.51 3.07 9.42
C LEU A 201 -7.69 1.56 9.57
N PRO A 202 -8.12 1.05 10.75
CA PRO A 202 -8.36 -0.38 10.91
C PRO A 202 -9.40 -0.90 9.91
N GLY A 203 -9.34 -2.19 9.61
CA GLY A 203 -10.35 -2.90 8.82
C GLY A 203 -11.03 -3.97 9.67
N TYR A 204 -12.35 -4.14 9.53
CA TYR A 204 -13.07 -5.26 10.14
C TYR A 204 -14.12 -5.84 9.19
N THR A 205 -14.36 -7.14 9.31
CA THR A 205 -15.36 -7.86 8.53
C THR A 205 -16.66 -7.96 9.33
N LYS A 206 -17.73 -8.44 8.70
CA LYS A 206 -19.00 -8.76 9.38
C LYS A 206 -18.88 -9.83 10.48
N LEU A 207 -17.76 -10.57 10.53
CA LEU A 207 -17.48 -11.61 11.52
C LEU A 207 -16.65 -11.11 12.72
N THR A 208 -16.11 -9.90 12.63
CA THR A 208 -15.32 -9.31 13.71
C THR A 208 -16.20 -9.05 14.95
N PRO A 209 -15.75 -9.36 16.18
CA PRO A 209 -16.52 -9.11 17.39
C PRO A 209 -16.91 -7.64 17.57
N ALA A 210 -18.14 -7.37 18.03
CA ALA A 210 -18.69 -6.01 18.17
C ALA A 210 -17.78 -5.03 18.92
N LYS A 211 -17.04 -5.49 19.93
CA LYS A 211 -16.09 -4.67 20.71
C LYS A 211 -14.88 -4.14 19.92
N LEU A 212 -14.62 -4.68 18.73
CA LEU A 212 -13.53 -4.26 17.83
C LEU A 212 -14.07 -3.50 16.61
N GLN A 213 -15.39 -3.41 16.45
CA GLN A 213 -16.03 -2.66 15.37
C GLN A 213 -16.09 -1.18 15.74
N PHE A 214 -16.11 -0.33 14.71
CA PHE A 214 -16.18 1.12 14.85
C PHE A 214 -16.99 1.73 13.70
N ASP A 215 -17.41 2.98 13.90
CA ASP A 215 -18.10 3.77 12.88
C ASP A 215 -17.11 4.41 11.90
N LEU A 216 -17.50 4.53 10.63
CA LEU A 216 -16.62 5.08 9.58
C LEU A 216 -16.29 6.58 9.77
N ASN A 217 -16.99 7.30 10.65
CA ASN A 217 -16.58 8.64 11.08
C ASN A 217 -15.17 8.65 11.69
N LEU A 218 -14.68 7.51 12.20
CA LEU A 218 -13.29 7.37 12.63
C LEU A 218 -12.29 7.76 11.53
N TRP A 219 -12.64 7.59 10.25
CA TRP A 219 -11.77 7.92 9.14
C TRP A 219 -11.53 9.44 9.03
N THR A 220 -12.59 10.25 9.13
CA THR A 220 -12.48 11.70 9.14
C THR A 220 -11.82 12.19 10.43
N ASP A 221 -12.21 11.63 11.58
CA ASP A 221 -11.61 11.98 12.87
C ASP A 221 -10.09 11.72 12.88
N LEU A 222 -9.66 10.62 12.26
CA LEU A 222 -8.26 10.24 12.16
C LEU A 222 -7.47 11.22 11.27
N ILE A 223 -8.03 11.63 10.14
CA ILE A 223 -7.38 12.58 9.23
C ILE A 223 -7.21 13.93 9.93
N ASP A 224 -8.29 14.45 10.55
CA ASP A 224 -8.25 15.72 11.27
C ASP A 224 -7.24 15.70 12.42
N TYR A 225 -7.16 14.58 13.15
CA TYR A 225 -6.19 14.41 14.23
C TYR A 225 -4.75 14.37 13.70
N ILE A 226 -4.47 13.61 12.63
CA ILE A 226 -3.13 13.51 12.05
C ILE A 226 -2.68 14.82 11.40
N ASP A 227 -3.59 15.61 10.85
CA ASP A 227 -3.25 16.94 10.34
C ASP A 227 -2.77 17.89 11.43
N GLN A 228 -3.35 17.81 12.64
CA GLN A 228 -2.85 18.55 13.80
C GLN A 228 -1.47 18.04 14.25
N LEU A 229 -1.27 16.72 14.28
CA LEU A 229 0.02 16.14 14.68
C LEU A 229 1.15 16.45 13.69
N ASN A 230 0.86 16.55 12.40
CA ASN A 230 1.83 16.99 11.39
C ASN A 230 2.32 18.43 11.59
N GLN A 231 1.63 19.27 12.37
CA GLN A 231 2.12 20.59 12.76
C GLN A 231 3.06 20.54 13.99
N LYS A 232 2.99 19.44 14.76
CA LYS A 232 3.69 19.25 16.02
C LYS A 232 4.99 18.45 15.87
N TYR A 233 5.00 17.44 15.01
CA TYR A 233 6.13 16.52 14.81
C TYR A 233 6.82 16.75 13.47
N LYS A 234 8.11 16.37 13.38
CA LYS A 234 8.91 16.59 12.17
C LYS A 234 8.76 15.46 11.17
N VAL A 235 8.63 14.22 11.67
CA VAL A 235 8.41 13.05 10.83
C VAL A 235 7.13 13.23 10.01
N PRO A 236 7.15 12.97 8.69
CA PRO A 236 5.93 12.95 7.89
C PRO A 236 4.98 11.86 8.37
N ILE A 237 3.73 12.22 8.67
CA ILE A 237 2.68 11.29 9.10
C ILE A 237 1.59 11.24 8.03
N THR A 238 1.28 10.05 7.53
CA THR A 238 0.20 9.83 6.54
C THR A 238 -0.90 8.94 7.10
N VAL A 239 -2.11 9.08 6.54
CA VAL A 239 -3.27 8.22 6.86
C VAL A 239 -3.59 7.32 5.67
N GLU A 240 -3.84 6.05 5.95
CA GLU A 240 -4.10 5.02 4.93
C GLU A 240 -5.45 4.33 5.18
N PRO A 241 -6.40 4.34 4.21
CA PRO A 241 -6.32 5.01 2.92
C PRO A 241 -6.48 6.54 3.02
N PRO A 242 -5.91 7.31 2.08
CA PRO A 242 -6.09 8.77 2.03
C PRO A 242 -7.49 9.16 1.51
N LEU A 243 -7.96 10.36 1.86
CA LEU A 243 -9.15 10.99 1.28
C LEU A 243 -8.74 11.95 0.17
N ILE A 244 -8.65 11.43 -1.06
CA ILE A 244 -8.28 12.21 -2.24
C ILE A 244 -9.50 12.96 -2.77
N GLN A 245 -9.40 14.29 -2.87
CA GLN A 245 -10.45 15.17 -3.40
C GLN A 245 -10.08 15.83 -4.74
N ASP A 246 -8.80 15.81 -5.10
CA ASP A 246 -8.25 16.32 -6.36
C ASP A 246 -7.00 15.51 -6.77
N LEU A 247 -6.47 15.76 -7.96
CA LEU A 247 -5.22 15.13 -8.45
C LEU A 247 -3.99 16.06 -8.30
N ASN A 248 -4.15 17.22 -7.66
CA ASN A 248 -3.07 18.18 -7.44
C ASN A 248 -1.92 17.54 -6.66
N VAL A 249 -0.67 17.77 -7.09
CA VAL A 249 0.51 17.13 -6.50
C VAL A 249 0.97 17.86 -5.23
N ASN A 250 0.14 17.81 -4.19
CA ASN A 250 0.41 18.40 -2.89
C ASN A 250 1.28 17.47 -2.03
N LEU A 251 2.41 17.97 -1.53
CA LEU A 251 3.29 17.22 -0.64
C LEU A 251 2.65 17.01 0.72
N GLN A 252 2.51 15.75 1.14
CA GLN A 252 2.06 15.40 2.50
C GLN A 252 3.16 15.57 3.55
N GLY A 253 4.41 15.54 3.12
CA GLY A 253 5.57 15.82 3.95
C GLY A 253 6.88 15.62 3.20
N VAL A 254 7.97 15.92 3.87
CA VAL A 254 9.33 15.75 3.34
C VAL A 254 10.18 15.12 4.43
N ILE A 255 10.85 14.03 4.09
CA ILE A 255 11.70 13.26 5.00
C ILE A 255 12.91 14.12 5.39
N THR A 256 13.21 14.20 6.68
CA THR A 256 14.38 14.92 7.21
C THR A 256 15.69 14.41 6.60
N ASP A 257 16.61 15.34 6.31
CA ASP A 257 17.92 15.11 5.69
C ASP A 257 17.89 14.48 4.28
N SER A 258 16.74 14.54 3.60
CA SER A 258 16.61 14.10 2.20
C SER A 258 17.01 15.19 1.20
N SER A 259 17.20 14.80 -0.07
CA SER A 259 17.45 15.76 -1.15
C SER A 259 16.32 16.78 -1.30
N ALA A 260 15.06 16.37 -1.10
CA ALA A 260 13.93 17.29 -1.08
C ALA A 260 13.98 18.28 0.10
N ALA A 261 14.34 17.82 1.30
CA ALA A 261 14.50 18.70 2.46
C ALA A 261 15.63 19.71 2.26
N ASN A 262 16.77 19.26 1.72
CA ASN A 262 17.92 20.11 1.44
C ASN A 262 17.64 21.14 0.34
N ALA A 263 16.74 20.83 -0.59
CA ALA A 263 16.22 21.74 -1.60
C ALA A 263 15.14 22.72 -1.06
N GLY A 264 14.77 22.59 0.21
CA GLY A 264 13.82 23.48 0.87
C GLY A 264 12.35 23.19 0.57
N LEU A 265 12.02 22.02 0.01
CA LEU A 265 10.63 21.56 -0.11
C LEU A 265 10.03 21.26 1.27
N ARG A 266 8.72 21.47 1.41
CA ARG A 266 7.99 21.25 2.67
C ARG A 266 6.57 20.75 2.42
N LYS A 267 5.91 20.26 3.48
CA LYS A 267 4.46 19.91 3.45
C LYS A 267 3.65 21.09 2.90
N GLY A 268 2.70 20.80 2.02
CA GLY A 268 1.81 21.78 1.42
C GLY A 268 2.34 22.45 0.14
N ASP A 269 3.60 22.21 -0.25
CA ASP A 269 4.05 22.61 -1.58
C ASP A 269 3.30 21.81 -2.65
N GLN A 270 2.83 22.48 -3.70
CA GLN A 270 2.21 21.84 -4.85
C GLN A 270 3.22 21.74 -5.99
N ILE A 271 3.60 20.53 -6.39
CA ILE A 271 4.47 20.34 -7.56
C ILE A 271 3.65 20.57 -8.83
N LEU A 272 4.11 21.50 -9.67
CA LEU A 272 3.46 21.84 -10.95
C LEU A 272 4.15 21.14 -12.12
N SER A 273 5.49 21.10 -12.12
CA SER A 273 6.26 20.45 -13.17
C SER A 273 7.59 19.91 -12.65
N ILE A 274 8.09 18.89 -13.35
CA ILE A 274 9.42 18.31 -13.16
C ILE A 274 10.14 18.39 -14.49
N ASN A 275 11.40 18.83 -14.54
CA ASN A 275 12.17 19.00 -15.78
C ASN A 275 11.35 19.63 -16.92
N GLN A 276 10.67 20.74 -16.61
CA GLN A 276 9.83 21.54 -17.52
C GLN A 276 8.59 20.83 -18.10
N THR A 277 8.30 19.57 -17.74
CA THR A 277 7.02 18.93 -18.11
C THR A 277 6.09 18.93 -16.90
N GLU A 278 4.87 19.40 -17.13
CA GLU A 278 3.78 19.39 -16.15
C GLU A 278 3.52 17.97 -15.63
N VAL A 279 3.11 17.88 -14.36
CA VAL A 279 2.65 16.63 -13.76
C VAL A 279 1.21 16.79 -13.28
N LYS A 280 0.42 15.74 -13.48
CA LYS A 280 -1.01 15.80 -13.25
C LYS A 280 -1.51 14.88 -12.14
N THR A 281 -0.72 13.86 -11.76
CA THR A 281 -1.05 13.01 -10.61
C THR A 281 0.13 12.85 -9.67
N ARG A 282 -0.15 12.54 -8.41
CA ARG A 282 0.87 12.27 -7.39
C ARG A 282 1.70 11.03 -7.77
N VAL A 283 1.05 10.00 -8.31
CA VAL A 283 1.74 8.78 -8.79
C VAL A 283 2.69 9.10 -9.95
N GLU A 284 2.29 9.95 -10.89
CA GLU A 284 3.17 10.39 -11.98
C GLU A 284 4.40 11.14 -11.44
N ALA A 285 4.16 12.15 -10.59
CA ALA A 285 5.22 12.96 -10.02
C ALA A 285 6.24 12.13 -9.22
N PHE A 286 5.76 11.21 -8.38
CA PHE A 286 6.61 10.30 -7.62
C PHE A 286 7.50 9.46 -8.54
N ASN A 287 6.91 8.78 -9.51
CA ASN A 287 7.64 7.91 -10.44
C ASN A 287 8.67 8.68 -11.26
N ARG A 288 8.33 9.90 -11.67
CA ARG A 288 9.21 10.74 -12.48
C ARG A 288 10.39 11.28 -11.67
N LEU A 289 10.17 11.70 -10.42
CA LEU A 289 11.25 12.09 -9.53
C LEU A 289 12.17 10.92 -9.20
N LEU A 290 11.61 9.74 -8.93
CA LEU A 290 12.40 8.54 -8.66
C LEU A 290 13.35 8.25 -9.82
N LYS A 291 12.84 8.22 -11.05
CA LYS A 291 13.64 7.92 -12.26
C LYS A 291 14.66 9.00 -12.64
N SER A 292 14.44 10.24 -12.24
CA SER A 292 15.29 11.37 -12.65
C SER A 292 16.53 11.52 -11.76
N GLY A 293 17.67 11.85 -12.37
CA GLY A 293 18.84 12.39 -11.66
C GLY A 293 18.86 13.92 -11.78
N PHE A 294 19.20 14.61 -10.70
CA PHE A 294 19.21 16.08 -10.61
C PHE A 294 17.93 16.75 -11.17
N PRO A 295 16.71 16.35 -10.75
CA PRO A 295 15.50 16.92 -11.32
C PRO A 295 15.30 18.38 -10.89
N GLU A 296 14.92 19.22 -11.86
CA GLU A 296 14.38 20.56 -11.64
C GLU A 296 12.89 20.45 -11.32
N ILE A 297 12.43 21.12 -10.25
CA ILE A 297 11.06 21.10 -9.78
C ILE A 297 10.53 22.52 -9.74
N LYS A 298 9.40 22.74 -10.42
CA LYS A 298 8.60 23.95 -10.27
C LYS A 298 7.43 23.65 -9.36
N TYR A 299 7.24 24.47 -8.33
CA TYR A 299 6.20 24.26 -7.33
C TYR A 299 5.54 25.57 -6.92
N GLU A 300 4.30 25.50 -6.45
CA GLU A 300 3.58 26.61 -5.83
C GLU A 300 3.66 26.49 -4.30
N ARG A 301 3.86 27.64 -3.65
CA ARG A 301 3.80 27.78 -2.20
C ARG A 301 3.16 29.11 -1.87
N ASP A 302 2.04 29.09 -1.16
CA ASP A 302 1.32 30.28 -0.71
C ASP A 302 0.97 31.26 -1.87
N GLY A 303 0.63 30.72 -3.04
CA GLY A 303 0.34 31.49 -4.26
C GLY A 303 1.57 31.96 -5.06
N GLU A 304 2.79 31.71 -4.56
CA GLU A 304 4.03 32.04 -5.26
C GLU A 304 4.62 30.82 -5.97
N ILE A 305 4.99 31.01 -7.24
CA ILE A 305 5.70 29.99 -8.04
C ILE A 305 7.20 30.06 -7.73
N LYS A 306 7.78 28.90 -7.40
CA LYS A 306 9.19 28.71 -7.05
C LYS A 306 9.79 27.57 -7.86
N GLU A 307 11.10 27.59 -7.98
CA GLU A 307 11.87 26.54 -8.67
C GLU A 307 13.04 26.10 -7.79
N THR A 308 13.36 24.81 -7.83
CA THR A 308 14.51 24.23 -7.14
C THR A 308 15.03 23.01 -7.88
N GLU A 309 16.30 22.66 -7.69
CA GLU A 309 16.89 21.41 -8.18
C GLU A 309 17.11 20.46 -7.00
N LEU A 310 16.84 19.17 -7.19
CA LEU A 310 17.17 18.16 -6.18
C LEU A 310 18.53 17.54 -6.45
N ASN A 311 19.46 17.60 -5.50
CA ASN A 311 20.72 16.88 -5.59
C ASN A 311 20.52 15.39 -5.24
N LYS A 312 20.24 14.57 -6.25
CA LYS A 312 20.13 13.10 -6.15
C LYS A 312 20.46 12.42 -7.47
N GLN A 313 20.85 11.15 -7.41
CA GLN A 313 21.03 10.32 -8.62
C GLN A 313 19.71 9.72 -9.11
N ALA A 314 19.68 9.23 -10.35
CA ALA A 314 18.54 8.47 -10.86
C ALA A 314 18.29 7.21 -10.01
N ASN A 315 17.02 6.87 -9.79
CA ASN A 315 16.54 5.77 -8.95
C ASN A 315 16.82 5.91 -7.44
N GLU A 316 17.43 7.02 -7.00
CA GLU A 316 17.52 7.39 -5.59
C GLU A 316 16.22 8.03 -5.11
N SER A 317 15.82 7.80 -3.85
CA SER A 317 14.66 8.46 -3.27
C SER A 317 14.88 9.96 -3.14
N SER A 318 13.89 10.79 -3.53
CA SER A 318 13.94 12.24 -3.29
C SER A 318 13.62 12.61 -1.84
N GLY A 319 12.92 11.74 -1.11
CA GLY A 319 12.41 12.00 0.24
C GLY A 319 11.12 12.81 0.30
N ILE A 320 10.42 13.01 -0.81
CA ILE A 320 9.04 13.53 -0.75
C ILE A 320 8.08 12.45 -0.26
N VAL A 321 6.99 12.87 0.37
CA VAL A 321 5.88 12.01 0.77
C VAL A 321 4.61 12.49 0.10
N LEU A 322 3.95 11.58 -0.60
CA LEU A 322 2.74 11.81 -1.39
C LEU A 322 1.72 10.72 -1.08
N ASP A 323 0.44 11.07 -1.10
CA ASP A 323 -0.62 10.08 -1.11
C ASP A 323 -0.74 9.41 -2.49
N TYR A 324 -1.14 8.15 -2.50
CA TYR A 324 -1.43 7.45 -3.74
C TYR A 324 -2.82 7.85 -4.27
N ASP A 325 -2.86 8.40 -5.48
CA ASP A 325 -4.09 8.68 -6.23
C ASP A 325 -4.32 7.66 -7.36
N ILE A 326 -3.97 8.00 -8.60
CA ILE A 326 -4.19 7.18 -9.78
C ILE A 326 -3.01 7.23 -10.73
N SER A 327 -2.68 6.06 -11.29
CA SER A 327 -1.62 5.95 -12.29
C SER A 327 -2.13 6.34 -13.69
N LEU A 328 -1.38 7.19 -14.38
CA LEU A 328 -1.58 7.47 -15.81
C LEU A 328 -1.51 6.21 -16.67
N SER A 329 -0.69 5.22 -16.30
CA SER A 329 -0.64 3.96 -17.04
C SER A 329 -1.98 3.23 -17.02
N ARG A 330 -2.71 3.29 -15.90
CA ARG A 330 -4.04 2.68 -15.77
C ARG A 330 -5.09 3.47 -16.54
N LEU A 331 -5.05 4.80 -16.50
CA LEU A 331 -5.93 5.65 -17.33
C LEU A 331 -5.69 5.44 -18.83
N ASN A 332 -4.43 5.30 -19.26
CA ASN A 332 -4.11 4.96 -20.64
C ASN A 332 -4.63 3.57 -21.03
N LYS A 333 -4.54 2.58 -20.14
CA LYS A 333 -5.12 1.25 -20.37
C LYS A 333 -6.65 1.31 -20.55
N VAL A 334 -7.36 2.08 -19.70
CA VAL A 334 -8.79 2.35 -19.86
C VAL A 334 -9.07 2.95 -21.24
N LYS A 335 -8.37 4.02 -21.60
CA LYS A 335 -8.52 4.70 -22.89
C LYS A 335 -8.30 3.77 -24.09
N GLU A 336 -7.27 2.93 -24.03
CA GLU A 336 -6.95 1.99 -25.10
C GLU A 336 -8.05 0.93 -25.27
N ILE A 337 -8.59 0.39 -24.18
CA ILE A 337 -9.66 -0.61 -24.22
C ILE A 337 -10.92 0.02 -24.84
N ILE A 338 -11.32 1.21 -24.39
CA ILE A 338 -12.49 1.93 -24.91
C ILE A 338 -12.33 2.18 -26.41
N THR A 339 -11.20 2.79 -26.82
CA THR A 339 -10.92 3.10 -28.23
C THR A 339 -10.96 1.84 -29.12
N LYS A 340 -10.37 0.73 -28.66
CA LYS A 340 -10.35 -0.53 -29.43
C LYS A 340 -11.73 -1.18 -29.54
N SER A 341 -12.57 -1.05 -28.52
CA SER A 341 -13.92 -1.62 -28.50
C SER A 341 -14.94 -0.86 -29.35
N SER A 342 -14.64 0.40 -29.72
CA SER A 342 -15.62 1.31 -30.35
C SER A 342 -16.92 1.47 -29.52
N ALA A 343 -16.82 1.32 -28.20
CA ALA A 343 -17.93 1.49 -27.26
C ALA A 343 -18.33 2.97 -27.14
N ASN A 344 -19.63 3.25 -27.17
CA ASN A 344 -20.18 4.59 -26.94
C ASN A 344 -20.68 4.75 -25.51
N LYS A 345 -21.10 3.66 -24.85
CA LYS A 345 -21.52 3.67 -23.45
C LYS A 345 -20.70 2.68 -22.62
N VAL A 346 -19.93 3.19 -21.68
CA VAL A 346 -18.96 2.43 -20.87
C VAL A 346 -19.32 2.54 -19.40
N LEU A 347 -19.40 1.39 -18.71
CA LEU A 347 -19.54 1.34 -17.25
C LEU A 347 -18.24 0.90 -16.60
N ILE A 348 -17.68 1.72 -15.72
CA ILE A 348 -16.49 1.38 -14.94
C ILE A 348 -16.91 1.04 -13.52
N PHE A 349 -16.83 -0.22 -13.14
CA PHE A 349 -17.04 -0.62 -11.75
C PHE A 349 -15.74 -0.45 -10.97
N THR A 350 -15.85 0.03 -9.73
CA THR A 350 -14.69 0.20 -8.86
C THR A 350 -15.08 0.04 -7.40
N SER A 351 -14.11 -0.03 -6.49
CA SER A 351 -14.38 -0.11 -5.06
C SER A 351 -14.92 1.20 -4.48
N LYS A 352 -15.56 1.14 -3.31
CA LYS A 352 -16.07 2.35 -2.64
C LYS A 352 -14.94 3.36 -2.33
N LEU A 353 -13.74 2.89 -1.97
CA LEU A 353 -12.58 3.76 -1.70
C LEU A 353 -12.09 4.47 -2.97
N ALA A 354 -12.10 3.76 -4.10
CA ALA A 354 -11.51 4.25 -5.33
C ALA A 354 -12.47 5.09 -6.19
N LYS A 355 -13.78 5.10 -5.91
CA LYS A 355 -14.77 5.79 -6.75
C LYS A 355 -14.37 7.23 -7.08
N ASN A 356 -14.10 8.04 -6.06
CA ASN A 356 -13.80 9.47 -6.27
C ASN A 356 -12.53 9.66 -7.11
N VAL A 357 -11.48 8.89 -6.82
CA VAL A 357 -10.20 8.97 -7.54
C VAL A 357 -10.34 8.52 -9.00
N VAL A 358 -11.17 7.51 -9.26
CA VAL A 358 -11.45 7.09 -10.64
C VAL A 358 -12.27 8.16 -11.35
N ASP A 359 -13.32 8.71 -10.74
CA ASP A 359 -14.10 9.83 -11.31
C ASP A 359 -13.16 10.98 -11.73
N LEU A 360 -12.34 11.49 -10.80
CA LEU A 360 -11.36 12.56 -11.08
C LEU A 360 -10.42 12.21 -12.24
N GLY A 361 -9.92 10.97 -12.28
CA GLY A 361 -9.02 10.52 -13.34
C GLY A 361 -9.70 10.41 -14.72
N ILE A 362 -11.00 10.12 -14.77
CA ILE A 362 -11.76 10.12 -16.02
C ILE A 362 -12.02 11.57 -16.45
N ASP A 363 -12.54 12.40 -15.55
CA ASP A 363 -12.92 13.79 -15.81
C ASP A 363 -11.72 14.63 -16.29
N GLU A 364 -10.56 14.51 -15.64
CA GLU A 364 -9.38 15.33 -15.96
C GLU A 364 -8.57 14.83 -17.19
N PHE A 365 -8.68 13.55 -17.57
CA PHE A 365 -7.81 12.96 -18.59
C PHE A 365 -8.53 12.36 -19.79
N LEU A 366 -9.72 11.80 -19.59
CA LEU A 366 -10.42 11.05 -20.62
C LEU A 366 -11.56 11.83 -21.25
N ASP A 367 -12.28 12.69 -20.51
CA ASP A 367 -13.45 13.40 -21.04
C ASP A 367 -13.14 14.24 -22.29
N GLY A 368 -12.01 14.95 -22.31
CA GLY A 368 -11.59 15.72 -23.48
C GLY A 368 -11.17 14.86 -24.68
N ILE A 369 -10.75 13.61 -24.44
CA ILE A 369 -10.21 12.70 -25.46
C ILE A 369 -11.30 11.78 -26.01
N LEU A 370 -12.22 11.37 -25.14
CA LEU A 370 -13.33 10.44 -25.38
C LEU A 370 -14.66 11.19 -25.28
N ALA A 371 -14.72 12.43 -25.78
CA ALA A 371 -15.86 13.34 -25.61
C ALA A 371 -17.21 12.81 -26.14
N GLU A 372 -17.18 11.81 -27.03
CA GLU A 372 -18.37 11.17 -27.60
C GLU A 372 -18.79 9.89 -26.85
N VAL A 373 -18.01 9.46 -25.84
CA VAL A 373 -18.26 8.25 -25.05
C VAL A 373 -18.90 8.63 -23.71
N ASP A 374 -20.08 8.06 -23.43
CA ASP A 374 -20.74 8.14 -22.12
C ASP A 374 -20.06 7.16 -21.14
N ILE A 375 -19.18 7.68 -20.28
CA ILE A 375 -18.48 6.90 -19.25
C ILE A 375 -19.13 7.12 -17.89
N LYS A 376 -19.54 6.04 -17.23
CA LYS A 376 -20.13 6.08 -15.89
C LYS A 376 -19.39 5.19 -14.91
N VAL A 377 -18.92 5.77 -13.80
CA VAL A 377 -18.23 5.03 -12.73
C VAL A 377 -19.21 4.62 -11.63
N ILE A 378 -19.26 3.31 -11.35
CA ILE A 378 -20.17 2.69 -10.38
C ILE A 378 -19.37 2.08 -9.22
N SER A 379 -19.64 2.50 -7.99
CA SER A 379 -19.02 1.90 -6.80
C SER A 379 -19.65 0.55 -6.45
N VAL A 380 -18.82 -0.44 -6.16
CA VAL A 380 -19.21 -1.76 -5.68
C VAL A 380 -19.01 -1.83 -4.17
N LYS A 381 -20.09 -2.15 -3.45
CA LYS A 381 -20.04 -2.41 -2.01
C LYS A 381 -19.56 -3.83 -1.77
N ASN A 382 -18.51 -3.98 -0.96
CA ASN A 382 -18.07 -5.27 -0.45
C ASN A 382 -19.11 -5.82 0.54
N ARG A 383 -19.85 -6.86 0.13
CA ARG A 383 -20.84 -7.56 0.97
C ARG A 383 -20.29 -8.90 1.45
N TYR A 384 -19.36 -9.48 0.71
CA TYR A 384 -18.74 -10.75 1.07
C TYR A 384 -17.99 -10.67 2.40
N PHE A 385 -17.00 -9.77 2.51
CA PHE A 385 -16.37 -9.45 3.80
C PHE A 385 -17.30 -8.61 4.67
N GLY A 386 -17.95 -7.59 4.09
CA GLY A 386 -18.78 -6.64 4.83
C GLY A 386 -17.98 -5.84 5.87
N GLY A 387 -18.66 -5.32 6.90
CA GLY A 387 -18.03 -4.47 7.92
C GLY A 387 -17.52 -3.16 7.33
N SER A 388 -16.28 -2.77 7.66
CA SER A 388 -15.61 -1.57 7.13
C SER A 388 -14.77 -1.83 5.87
N ILE A 389 -14.76 -3.05 5.33
CA ILE A 389 -13.96 -3.40 4.16
C ILE A 389 -14.51 -2.71 2.90
N MET A 390 -13.67 -1.94 2.22
CA MET A 390 -14.07 -1.11 1.08
C MET A 390 -13.07 -1.13 -0.10
N ALA A 391 -11.98 -1.90 -0.01
CA ALA A 391 -10.93 -1.96 -1.04
C ALA A 391 -11.27 -2.92 -2.18
N ALA A 392 -10.79 -2.60 -3.40
CA ALA A 392 -11.05 -3.40 -4.60
C ALA A 392 -10.50 -4.82 -4.50
N GLY A 393 -9.29 -5.01 -3.96
CA GLY A 393 -8.64 -6.32 -3.86
C GLY A 393 -9.35 -7.35 -2.99
N LEU A 394 -10.41 -6.95 -2.27
CA LEU A 394 -11.22 -7.83 -1.43
C LEU A 394 -12.65 -8.01 -1.96
N LEU A 395 -12.97 -7.44 -3.12
CA LEU A 395 -14.24 -7.72 -3.81
C LEU A 395 -14.22 -9.13 -4.38
N VAL A 396 -15.40 -9.74 -4.49
CA VAL A 396 -15.60 -11.03 -5.18
C VAL A 396 -16.66 -10.88 -6.28
N VAL A 397 -16.73 -11.83 -7.20
CA VAL A 397 -17.71 -11.88 -8.30
C VAL A 397 -19.13 -11.65 -7.80
N ASP A 398 -19.49 -12.21 -6.64
CA ASP A 398 -20.83 -12.01 -6.06
C ASP A 398 -21.12 -10.56 -5.66
N ASP A 399 -20.11 -9.78 -5.25
CA ASP A 399 -20.30 -8.36 -4.96
C ASP A 399 -20.65 -7.58 -6.24
N PHE A 400 -20.01 -7.93 -7.36
CA PHE A 400 -20.30 -7.36 -8.68
C PHE A 400 -21.69 -7.76 -9.17
N LEU A 401 -22.08 -9.03 -9.04
CA LEU A 401 -23.43 -9.50 -9.41
C LEU A 401 -24.53 -8.72 -8.68
N VAL A 402 -24.35 -8.44 -7.39
CA VAL A 402 -25.32 -7.62 -6.64
C VAL A 402 -25.32 -6.17 -7.12
N ALA A 403 -24.14 -5.60 -7.44
CA ALA A 403 -24.07 -4.26 -8.03
C ALA A 403 -24.75 -4.20 -9.40
N PHE A 404 -24.63 -5.26 -10.19
CA PHE A 404 -25.25 -5.36 -11.51
C PHE A 404 -26.77 -5.41 -11.41
N ASN A 405 -27.31 -6.25 -10.52
CA ASN A 405 -28.74 -6.31 -10.25
C ASN A 405 -29.32 -4.98 -9.75
N GLY A 406 -28.50 -4.14 -9.10
CA GLY A 406 -28.88 -2.78 -8.71
C GLY A 406 -28.87 -1.75 -9.85
N ASN A 407 -28.26 -2.06 -11.00
CA ASN A 407 -28.02 -1.14 -12.10
C ASN A 407 -28.45 -1.73 -13.47
N VAL A 408 -29.49 -2.56 -13.49
CA VAL A 408 -29.93 -3.31 -14.68
C VAL A 408 -30.19 -2.43 -15.91
N SER A 409 -30.80 -1.25 -15.72
CA SER A 409 -31.08 -0.33 -16.82
C SER A 409 -29.81 0.19 -17.49
N GLU A 410 -28.79 0.51 -16.69
CA GLU A 410 -27.50 0.98 -17.21
C GLU A 410 -26.79 -0.13 -17.96
N ILE A 411 -26.74 -1.32 -17.37
CA ILE A 411 -26.09 -2.50 -17.94
C ILE A 411 -26.69 -2.89 -19.29
N LYS A 412 -28.02 -2.88 -19.41
CA LYS A 412 -28.70 -3.20 -20.69
C LYS A 412 -28.36 -2.23 -21.82
N SER A 413 -27.91 -1.03 -21.48
CA SER A 413 -27.52 -0.01 -22.45
C SER A 413 -26.01 0.13 -22.63
N ALA A 414 -25.21 -0.62 -21.87
CA ALA A 414 -23.76 -0.53 -21.93
C ALA A 414 -23.21 -1.35 -23.10
N ASP A 415 -22.23 -0.78 -23.79
CA ASP A 415 -21.46 -1.46 -24.84
C ASP A 415 -20.25 -2.20 -24.25
N LEU A 416 -19.73 -1.69 -23.13
CA LEU A 416 -18.53 -2.20 -22.46
C LEU A 416 -18.62 -2.00 -20.94
N ILE A 417 -18.20 -3.01 -20.18
CA ILE A 417 -18.04 -2.96 -18.74
C ILE A 417 -16.57 -3.17 -18.38
N LEU A 418 -16.00 -2.25 -17.60
CA LEU A 418 -14.67 -2.36 -17.04
C LEU A 418 -14.72 -2.69 -15.55
N LEU A 419 -13.94 -3.67 -15.12
CA LEU A 419 -13.79 -4.06 -13.71
C LEU A 419 -12.34 -3.84 -13.26
N PRO A 420 -12.07 -3.57 -11.98
CA PRO A 420 -10.70 -3.47 -11.52
C PRO A 420 -10.04 -4.85 -11.60
N GLU A 421 -8.78 -4.93 -12.02
CA GLU A 421 -8.02 -6.19 -12.02
C GLU A 421 -7.67 -6.68 -10.61
N ASN A 422 -7.59 -5.76 -9.64
CA ASN A 422 -7.15 -6.02 -8.26
C ASN A 422 -7.83 -7.17 -7.49
N PRO A 423 -9.15 -7.44 -7.62
CA PRO A 423 -9.81 -8.56 -6.95
C PRO A 423 -9.47 -9.93 -7.57
N PHE A 424 -8.91 -9.96 -8.78
CA PHE A 424 -8.66 -11.17 -9.55
C PHE A 424 -7.17 -11.53 -9.55
N ASN A 425 -6.86 -12.83 -9.60
CA ASN A 425 -5.50 -13.29 -9.86
C ASN A 425 -5.17 -13.20 -11.36
N ASN A 426 -3.95 -13.58 -11.74
CA ASN A 426 -3.45 -13.51 -13.12
C ASN A 426 -4.22 -14.42 -14.10
N TRP A 427 -5.09 -15.30 -13.58
CA TRP A 427 -5.98 -16.17 -14.36
C TRP A 427 -7.44 -15.75 -14.26
N GLY A 428 -7.76 -14.55 -13.76
CA GLY A 428 -9.12 -14.02 -13.75
C GLY A 428 -10.04 -14.55 -12.63
N TYR A 429 -9.51 -15.29 -11.66
CA TYR A 429 -10.30 -15.81 -10.54
C TYR A 429 -10.25 -14.87 -9.34
N ASP A 430 -11.37 -14.67 -8.66
CA ASP A 430 -11.45 -13.95 -7.39
C ASP A 430 -11.01 -14.81 -6.19
N LEU A 431 -11.03 -14.23 -4.99
CA LEU A 431 -10.62 -14.88 -3.75
C LEU A 431 -11.44 -16.13 -3.35
N VAL A 432 -12.59 -16.38 -3.99
CA VAL A 432 -13.45 -17.56 -3.72
C VAL A 432 -13.48 -18.54 -4.90
N GLY A 433 -12.59 -18.36 -5.87
CA GLY A 433 -12.44 -19.26 -7.00
C GLY A 433 -13.46 -19.05 -8.13
N LYS A 434 -14.14 -17.90 -8.18
CA LYS A 434 -15.05 -17.55 -9.28
C LYS A 434 -14.33 -16.72 -10.34
N HIS A 435 -14.56 -17.05 -11.61
CA HIS A 435 -13.95 -16.34 -12.73
C HIS A 435 -14.76 -15.07 -13.08
N TYR A 436 -14.08 -13.99 -13.49
CA TYR A 436 -14.76 -12.74 -13.86
C TYR A 436 -15.68 -12.89 -15.07
N GLU A 437 -15.37 -13.79 -16.02
CA GLU A 437 -16.22 -14.04 -17.21
C GLU A 437 -17.61 -14.59 -16.86
N ASN A 438 -17.78 -15.17 -15.66
CA ASN A 438 -19.11 -15.54 -15.17
C ASN A 438 -20.06 -14.33 -15.09
N LEU A 439 -19.50 -13.11 -15.04
CA LEU A 439 -20.27 -11.86 -15.10
C LEU A 439 -20.79 -11.58 -16.51
N GLU A 440 -20.02 -11.85 -17.57
CA GLU A 440 -20.41 -11.63 -18.97
C GLU A 440 -21.66 -12.42 -19.33
N GLU A 441 -21.69 -13.70 -18.94
CA GLU A 441 -22.83 -14.60 -19.17
C GLU A 441 -24.13 -14.06 -18.56
N VAL A 442 -24.03 -13.34 -17.44
CA VAL A 442 -25.18 -12.79 -16.72
C VAL A 442 -25.66 -11.48 -17.32
N VAL A 443 -24.75 -10.63 -17.81
CA VAL A 443 -25.09 -9.27 -18.29
C VAL A 443 -25.24 -9.14 -19.79
N ASN A 444 -24.80 -10.13 -20.57
CA ASN A 444 -24.82 -10.10 -22.04
C ASN A 444 -24.18 -8.81 -22.61
N CYS A 445 -23.04 -8.42 -22.03
CA CYS A 445 -22.22 -7.27 -22.38
C CYS A 445 -20.75 -7.66 -22.18
N LEU A 446 -19.84 -7.10 -22.98
CA LEU A 446 -18.40 -7.37 -22.86
C LEU A 446 -17.87 -6.85 -21.52
N VAL A 447 -17.17 -7.70 -20.76
CA VAL A 447 -16.57 -7.35 -19.48
C VAL A 447 -15.05 -7.49 -19.58
N THR A 448 -14.30 -6.47 -19.18
CA THR A 448 -12.83 -6.49 -19.26
C THR A 448 -12.20 -5.98 -17.97
N LEU A 449 -11.08 -6.59 -17.57
CA LEU A 449 -10.30 -6.17 -16.40
C LEU A 449 -9.36 -5.00 -16.74
N VAL A 450 -9.28 -4.00 -15.86
CA VAL A 450 -8.44 -2.80 -16.04
C VAL A 450 -7.59 -2.45 -14.82
#